data_AF-A0A662RBN4-F1
#
_entry.id   AF-A0A662RBN4-F1
#
_cell.length_a   1.000
_cell.length_b   1.000
_cell.length_c   1.000
_cell.angle_alpha   90.00
_cell.angle_beta   90.00
_cell.angle_gamma   90.00
#
_symmetry.space_group_name_H-M   'P 1'
#
loop_
_entity.id
_entity.type
_entity.pdbx_description
1 polymer ?
#
loop_
_entity_poly.entity_id
_entity_poly.type
_entity_poly.pdbx_seq_one_letter_code
_entity_poly.pdbx_strand_id
1 'polypeptide(L)'
;KTETLSEDVKPKVLYVVWSEPLYSAGSDAFPADLIQRAGGINIVDSTGYPAVSIESVVDSNPDIIICSGMGGGSYSIKEWILNNTVLQATDAVKNGRVYPINDPDITELAGPRITQGLVEINGYITEYISETITPTPTATPVPTTAPETPAASCMVTLVLLGAAYLARKVK
;
A
#
# COMPACT_ATOMS: atom_id res chain seq x y z
N LYS A 1 -10.23 -13.80 18.65
CA LYS A 1 -11.43 -14.38 18.00
C LYS A 1 -11.97 -13.30 17.07
N THR A 2 -11.54 -13.32 15.81
CA THR A 2 -11.74 -12.25 14.80
C THR A 2 -12.96 -12.50 13.91
N GLU A 3 -13.74 -13.55 14.21
CA GLU A 3 -14.90 -14.01 13.42
C GLU A 3 -16.11 -13.05 13.44
N THR A 4 -16.04 -11.92 14.14
CA THR A 4 -17.14 -10.97 14.31
C THR A 4 -16.88 -9.59 13.68
N LEU A 5 -15.91 -9.46 12.76
CA LEU A 5 -15.75 -8.24 11.98
C LEU A 5 -16.72 -8.22 10.80
N SER A 6 -17.42 -7.09 10.61
CA SER A 6 -18.26 -6.83 9.42
C SER A 6 -17.42 -6.99 8.15
N GLU A 7 -17.98 -7.57 7.09
CA GLU A 7 -17.23 -7.81 5.84
C GLU A 7 -16.65 -6.54 5.24
N ASP A 8 -17.32 -5.39 5.43
CA ASP A 8 -16.86 -4.07 4.99
C ASP A 8 -15.53 -3.61 5.63
N VAL A 9 -15.05 -4.29 6.67
CA VAL A 9 -13.83 -3.92 7.42
C VAL A 9 -12.68 -4.88 7.11
N LYS A 10 -12.92 -6.00 6.42
CA LYS A 10 -11.89 -7.02 6.19
C LYS A 10 -10.98 -6.59 5.03
N PRO A 11 -9.65 -6.45 5.25
CA PRO A 11 -8.73 -6.09 4.17
C PRO A 11 -8.68 -7.17 3.10
N LYS A 12 -8.58 -6.73 1.84
CA LYS A 12 -8.18 -7.57 0.72
C LYS A 12 -6.68 -7.82 0.77
N VAL A 13 -6.28 -9.08 0.79
CA VAL A 13 -4.91 -9.53 0.97
C VAL A 13 -4.46 -10.31 -0.27
N LEU A 14 -3.32 -9.93 -0.82
CA LEU A 14 -2.58 -10.74 -1.79
C LEU A 14 -1.41 -11.42 -1.08
N TYR A 15 -1.25 -12.73 -1.29
CA TYR A 15 -0.12 -13.50 -0.75
C TYR A 15 0.76 -13.99 -1.88
N VAL A 16 1.95 -13.41 -2.02
CA VAL A 16 2.89 -13.70 -3.11
C VAL A 16 3.92 -14.71 -2.65
N VAL A 17 4.09 -15.79 -3.42
CA VAL A 17 5.09 -16.85 -3.17
C VAL A 17 6.29 -16.71 -4.11
N TRP A 18 6.06 -16.15 -5.29
CA TRP A 18 7.08 -15.96 -6.32
C TRP A 18 6.75 -14.71 -7.14
N SER A 19 7.77 -13.95 -7.54
CA SER A 19 7.60 -12.65 -8.20
C SER A 19 7.54 -12.71 -9.73
N GLU A 20 8.25 -13.64 -10.39
CA GLU A 20 8.30 -13.69 -11.86
C GLU A 20 8.33 -15.13 -12.43
N PRO A 21 7.24 -15.61 -13.03
CA PRO A 21 5.90 -15.00 -13.08
C PRO A 21 5.27 -14.95 -11.68
N LEU A 22 4.34 -14.01 -11.45
CA LEU A 22 3.75 -13.82 -10.12
C LEU A 22 2.90 -15.03 -9.73
N TYR A 23 3.30 -15.75 -8.69
CA TYR A 23 2.54 -16.85 -8.10
C TYR A 23 1.96 -16.46 -6.76
N SER A 24 0.69 -16.80 -6.55
CA SER A 24 -0.03 -16.51 -5.32
C SER A 24 -0.60 -17.77 -4.69
N ALA A 25 -0.94 -17.70 -3.41
CA ALA A 25 -1.69 -18.76 -2.74
C ALA A 25 -3.17 -18.72 -3.15
N GLY A 26 -3.66 -19.85 -3.64
CA GLY A 26 -5.06 -20.08 -4.01
C GLY A 26 -5.97 -20.34 -2.82
N SER A 27 -7.27 -20.50 -3.07
CA SER A 27 -8.32 -20.60 -2.04
C SER A 27 -8.23 -21.85 -1.15
N ASP A 28 -7.69 -22.95 -1.66
CA ASP A 28 -7.44 -24.20 -0.93
C ASP A 28 -6.00 -24.30 -0.38
N ALA A 29 -5.16 -23.31 -0.65
CA ALA A 29 -3.80 -23.27 -0.16
C ALA A 29 -3.75 -22.88 1.32
N PHE A 30 -2.76 -23.41 2.03
CA PHE A 30 -2.60 -23.20 3.46
C PHE A 30 -2.46 -21.71 3.86
N PRO A 31 -1.73 -20.85 3.13
CA PRO A 31 -1.70 -19.42 3.44
C PRO A 31 -3.06 -18.72 3.36
N ALA A 32 -3.97 -19.19 2.50
CA ALA A 32 -5.31 -18.62 2.39
C ALA A 32 -6.17 -18.88 3.63
N ASP A 33 -6.06 -20.07 4.24
CA ASP A 33 -6.71 -20.37 5.53
C ASP A 33 -6.16 -19.48 6.65
N LEU A 34 -4.85 -19.21 6.68
CA LEU A 34 -4.25 -18.29 7.65
C LEU A 34 -4.78 -16.86 7.51
N ILE A 35 -4.85 -16.36 6.27
CA ILE A 35 -5.39 -15.02 5.96
C ILE A 35 -6.84 -14.92 6.43
N GLN A 36 -7.66 -15.93 6.12
CA GLN A 36 -9.06 -15.94 6.52
C GLN A 36 -9.23 -15.98 8.04
N ARG A 37 -8.45 -16.81 8.75
CA ARG A 37 -8.46 -16.89 10.22
C ARG A 37 -7.97 -15.60 10.88
N ALA A 38 -7.03 -14.90 10.25
CA ALA A 38 -6.53 -13.62 10.69
C ALA A 38 -7.52 -12.46 10.42
N GLY A 39 -8.60 -12.71 9.68
CA GLY A 39 -9.67 -11.75 9.40
C GLY A 39 -9.53 -10.98 8.08
N GLY A 40 -8.67 -11.46 7.18
CA GLY A 40 -8.52 -10.91 5.83
C GLY A 40 -9.33 -11.68 4.78
N ILE A 41 -9.39 -11.12 3.57
CA ILE A 41 -9.99 -11.73 2.39
C ILE A 41 -8.88 -11.99 1.38
N ASN A 42 -8.64 -13.25 0.99
CA ASN A 42 -7.71 -13.56 -0.09
C ASN A 42 -8.31 -13.11 -1.43
N ILE A 43 -7.55 -12.36 -2.24
CA ILE A 43 -8.02 -11.91 -3.56
C ILE A 43 -7.99 -13.01 -4.62
N VAL A 44 -7.31 -14.14 -4.36
CA VAL A 44 -7.17 -15.24 -5.31
C VAL A 44 -8.15 -16.36 -4.99
N ASP A 45 -9.12 -16.55 -5.88
CA ASP A 45 -10.17 -17.57 -5.74
C ASP A 45 -9.82 -18.92 -6.39
N SER A 46 -8.82 -18.93 -7.28
CA SER A 46 -8.33 -20.16 -7.92
C SER A 46 -7.66 -21.10 -6.92
N THR A 47 -7.68 -22.40 -7.19
CA THR A 47 -7.04 -23.42 -6.34
C THR A 47 -5.54 -23.58 -6.62
N GLY A 48 -4.79 -24.12 -5.65
CA GLY A 48 -3.37 -24.40 -5.71
C GLY A 48 -2.51 -23.16 -5.55
N TYR A 49 -1.42 -23.10 -6.30
CA TYR A 49 -0.58 -21.92 -6.43
C TYR A 49 -0.63 -21.43 -7.88
N PRO A 50 -1.69 -20.71 -8.29
CA PRO A 50 -1.83 -20.22 -9.65
C PRO A 50 -0.86 -19.09 -9.94
N ALA A 51 -0.47 -18.98 -11.21
CA ALA A 51 0.11 -17.76 -11.73
C ALA A 51 -0.99 -16.70 -11.87
N VAL A 52 -0.75 -15.49 -11.35
CA VAL A 52 -1.69 -14.38 -11.37
C VAL A 52 -1.10 -13.24 -12.19
N SER A 53 -1.88 -12.71 -13.12
CA SER A 53 -1.47 -11.54 -13.92
C SER A 53 -1.43 -10.28 -13.06
N ILE A 54 -0.46 -9.40 -13.31
CA ILE A 54 -0.31 -8.13 -12.59
C ILE A 54 -1.54 -7.24 -12.77
N GLU A 55 -2.17 -7.27 -13.94
CA GLU A 55 -3.37 -6.51 -14.27
C GLU A 55 -4.55 -6.93 -13.38
N SER A 56 -4.77 -8.25 -13.23
CA SER A 56 -5.79 -8.78 -12.32
C SER A 56 -5.54 -8.40 -10.86
N VAL A 57 -4.28 -8.24 -10.44
CA VAL A 57 -3.93 -7.75 -9.10
C VAL A 57 -4.33 -6.28 -8.95
N VAL A 58 -4.06 -5.45 -9.96
CA VAL A 58 -4.45 -4.04 -9.96
C VAL A 58 -5.97 -3.88 -9.96
N ASP A 59 -6.69 -4.65 -10.77
CA ASP A 59 -8.16 -4.63 -10.81
C ASP A 59 -8.78 -5.06 -9.47
N SER A 60 -8.16 -6.05 -8.80
CA SER A 60 -8.60 -6.50 -7.47
C SER A 60 -8.27 -5.50 -6.37
N ASN A 61 -7.27 -4.64 -6.60
CA ASN A 61 -6.76 -3.59 -5.71
C ASN A 61 -6.62 -4.05 -4.25
N PRO A 62 -5.59 -4.86 -3.91
CA PRO A 62 -5.38 -5.33 -2.54
C PRO A 62 -5.02 -4.18 -1.59
N ASP A 63 -5.47 -4.30 -0.35
CA ASP A 63 -5.16 -3.39 0.75
C ASP A 63 -3.81 -3.74 1.42
N ILE A 64 -3.47 -5.03 1.40
CA ILE A 64 -2.26 -5.60 1.99
C ILE A 64 -1.63 -6.58 1.00
N ILE A 65 -0.31 -6.52 0.83
CA ILE A 65 0.47 -7.55 0.12
C ILE A 65 1.44 -8.22 1.10
N ILE A 66 1.32 -9.53 1.22
CA ILE A 66 2.18 -10.38 2.03
C ILE A 66 3.15 -11.08 1.09
N CYS A 67 4.45 -10.91 1.32
CA CYS A 67 5.51 -11.50 0.54
C CYS A 67 6.06 -12.69 1.30
N SER A 68 5.75 -13.88 0.83
CA SER A 68 6.47 -15.09 1.17
C SER A 68 7.47 -15.42 0.06
N GLY A 69 8.39 -16.33 0.32
CA GLY A 69 9.28 -16.83 -0.70
C GLY A 69 10.14 -17.95 -0.15
N MET A 70 9.91 -19.16 -0.66
CA MET A 70 10.70 -20.35 -0.31
C MET A 70 12.20 -20.02 -0.22
N GLY A 71 12.82 -20.39 0.91
CA GLY A 71 14.27 -20.19 1.11
C GLY A 71 14.70 -18.75 1.42
N GLY A 72 13.79 -17.87 1.86
CA GLY A 72 14.12 -16.50 2.31
C GLY A 72 13.95 -15.42 1.23
N GLY A 73 13.18 -15.69 0.18
CA GLY A 73 12.93 -14.77 -0.93
C GLY A 73 11.95 -13.63 -0.63
N SER A 74 11.38 -13.57 0.57
CA SER A 74 10.32 -12.62 0.94
C SER A 74 10.70 -11.15 0.72
N TYR A 75 11.92 -10.76 1.10
CA TYR A 75 12.42 -9.40 0.89
C TYR A 75 12.66 -9.06 -0.58
N SER A 76 13.21 -10.00 -1.36
CA SER A 76 13.41 -9.80 -2.80
C SER A 76 12.08 -9.66 -3.54
N ILE A 77 11.05 -10.40 -3.12
CA ILE A 77 9.70 -10.27 -3.66
C ILE A 77 9.10 -8.91 -3.30
N LYS A 78 9.26 -8.46 -2.05
CA LYS A 78 8.88 -7.09 -1.65
C LYS A 78 9.55 -6.03 -2.52
N GLU A 79 10.87 -6.12 -2.71
CA GLU A 79 11.61 -5.17 -3.55
C GLU A 79 11.11 -5.19 -4.99
N TRP A 80 10.84 -6.37 -5.55
CA TRP A 80 10.28 -6.50 -6.89
C TRP A 80 8.90 -5.84 -6.99
N ILE A 81 8.02 -6.03 -6.00
CA ILE A 81 6.69 -5.40 -5.95
C ILE A 81 6.81 -3.86 -5.90
N LEU A 82 7.69 -3.33 -5.04
CA LEU A 82 7.87 -1.89 -4.87
C LEU A 82 8.44 -1.22 -6.13
N ASN A 83 9.28 -1.93 -6.89
CA ASN A 83 9.89 -1.44 -8.12
C ASN A 83 8.99 -1.65 -9.37
N ASN A 84 7.90 -2.41 -9.25
CA ASN A 84 6.99 -2.65 -10.37
C ASN A 84 6.05 -1.45 -10.57
N THR A 85 6.19 -0.77 -11.71
CA THR A 85 5.43 0.45 -12.03
C THR A 85 3.92 0.24 -12.09
N VAL A 86 3.45 -0.95 -12.45
CA VAL A 86 2.02 -1.27 -12.56
C VAL A 86 1.42 -1.51 -11.18
N LEU A 87 2.13 -2.25 -10.30
CA LEU A 87 1.68 -2.53 -8.95
C LEU A 87 1.68 -1.29 -8.03
N GLN A 88 2.44 -0.24 -8.36
CA GLN A 88 2.35 1.06 -7.66
C GLN A 88 0.96 1.70 -7.73
N ALA A 89 0.08 1.24 -8.63
CA ALA A 89 -1.32 1.67 -8.66
C ALA A 89 -2.17 1.08 -7.51
N THR A 90 -1.73 0.00 -6.86
CA THR A 90 -2.48 -0.65 -5.78
C THR A 90 -2.40 0.14 -4.46
N ASP A 91 -3.46 0.05 -3.66
CA ASP A 91 -3.50 0.73 -2.36
C ASP A 91 -2.50 0.14 -1.36
N ALA A 92 -2.22 -1.16 -1.44
CA ALA A 92 -1.16 -1.77 -0.65
C ALA A 92 0.20 -1.11 -0.87
N VAL A 93 0.61 -0.87 -2.13
CA VAL A 93 1.91 -0.25 -2.43
C VAL A 93 1.92 1.23 -2.08
N LYS A 94 0.85 1.97 -2.42
CA LYS A 94 0.73 3.41 -2.10
C LYS A 94 0.83 3.70 -0.62
N ASN A 95 0.23 2.84 0.21
CA ASN A 95 0.20 2.99 1.67
C ASN A 95 1.36 2.26 2.37
N GLY A 96 2.30 1.66 1.62
CA GLY A 96 3.45 0.96 2.19
C GLY A 96 3.12 -0.37 2.89
N ARG A 97 1.93 -0.94 2.65
CA ARG A 97 1.41 -2.17 3.24
C ARG A 97 1.88 -3.41 2.48
N VAL A 98 3.20 -3.48 2.27
CA VAL A 98 3.90 -4.60 1.64
C VAL A 98 4.81 -5.23 2.68
N TYR A 99 4.41 -6.39 3.20
CA TYR A 99 5.03 -7.03 4.36
C TYR A 99 5.77 -8.31 3.94
N PRO A 100 7.10 -8.39 4.13
CA PRO A 100 7.83 -9.63 3.96
C PRO A 100 7.71 -10.48 5.22
N ILE A 101 7.45 -11.77 5.06
CA ILE A 101 7.50 -12.73 6.16
C ILE A 101 8.97 -13.04 6.48
N ASN A 102 9.32 -12.99 7.76
CA ASN A 102 10.71 -13.19 8.20
C ASN A 102 11.18 -14.64 7.99
N ASP A 103 10.34 -15.61 8.37
CA ASP A 103 10.58 -17.05 8.17
C ASP A 103 9.44 -17.65 7.31
N PRO A 104 9.60 -17.78 5.99
CA PRO A 104 8.58 -18.32 5.09
C PRO A 104 8.01 -19.69 5.52
N ASP A 105 8.83 -20.53 6.16
CA ASP A 105 8.45 -21.88 6.59
C ASP A 105 7.25 -21.87 7.55
N ILE A 106 7.07 -20.80 8.33
CA ILE A 106 5.94 -20.71 9.29
C ILE A 106 4.60 -20.52 8.60
N THR A 107 4.59 -20.17 7.31
CA THR A 107 3.36 -19.95 6.51
C THR A 107 3.24 -20.88 5.32
N GLU A 108 4.34 -21.46 4.83
CA GLU A 108 4.33 -22.37 3.68
C GLU A 108 4.29 -23.85 4.11
N LEU A 109 4.83 -24.18 5.29
CA LEU A 109 4.86 -25.54 5.80
C LEU A 109 3.85 -25.72 6.94
N ALA A 110 2.97 -26.71 6.79
CA ALA A 110 2.04 -27.12 7.84
C ALA A 110 2.78 -27.86 8.96
N GLY A 111 3.46 -27.10 9.83
CA GLY A 111 4.26 -27.59 10.94
C GLY A 111 3.80 -27.05 12.31
N PRO A 112 4.48 -27.43 13.40
CA PRO A 112 4.13 -27.01 14.76
C PRO A 112 4.27 -25.50 14.98
N ARG A 113 5.02 -24.80 14.13
CA ARG A 113 5.23 -23.35 14.19
C ARG A 113 4.13 -22.55 13.48
N ILE A 114 3.09 -23.19 12.96
CA ILE A 114 2.05 -22.48 12.19
C ILE A 114 1.37 -21.35 12.97
N THR A 115 1.22 -21.53 14.28
CA THR A 115 0.64 -20.49 15.13
C THR A 115 1.45 -19.19 15.09
N GLN A 116 2.76 -19.26 14.86
CA GLN A 116 3.62 -18.08 14.67
C GLN A 116 3.27 -17.36 13.37
N GLY A 117 3.09 -18.09 12.26
CA GLY A 117 2.65 -17.52 10.99
C GLY A 117 1.28 -16.85 11.08
N LEU A 118 0.34 -17.47 11.77
CA LEU A 118 -0.98 -16.86 12.03
C LEU A 118 -0.85 -15.56 12.83
N VAL A 119 0.01 -15.53 13.86
CA VAL A 119 0.23 -14.34 14.68
C VAL A 119 0.85 -13.21 13.85
N GLU A 120 1.82 -13.52 12.99
CA GLU A 120 2.47 -12.53 12.12
C GLU A 120 1.49 -11.92 11.12
N ILE A 121 0.71 -12.75 10.41
CA ILE A 121 -0.33 -12.28 9.48
C ILE A 121 -1.41 -11.46 10.21
N ASN A 122 -1.85 -11.93 11.38
CA ASN A 122 -2.83 -11.20 12.20
C ASN A 122 -2.28 -9.85 12.67
N GLY A 123 -0.98 -9.74 12.91
CA GLY A 123 -0.31 -8.48 13.21
C GLY A 123 -0.52 -7.44 12.10
N TYR A 124 -0.20 -7.81 10.86
CA TYR A 124 -0.36 -6.92 9.69
C TYR A 124 -1.81 -6.51 9.47
N ILE A 125 -2.76 -7.45 9.63
CA ILE A 125 -4.18 -7.16 9.48
C ILE A 125 -4.69 -6.26 10.61
N THR A 126 -4.26 -6.50 11.85
CA THR A 126 -4.66 -5.66 12.99
C THR A 126 -4.10 -4.25 12.86
N GLU A 127 -2.87 -4.11 12.36
CA GLU A 127 -2.25 -2.81 12.05
C GLU A 127 -3.09 -2.04 11.02
N TYR A 128 -3.43 -2.67 9.89
CA TYR A 128 -4.34 -2.09 8.88
C TYR A 128 -5.69 -1.66 9.48
N ILE A 129 -6.30 -2.52 10.28
CA ILE A 129 -7.58 -2.25 10.93
C ILE A 129 -7.43 -1.05 11.87
N SER A 130 -6.34 -0.96 12.63
CA SER A 130 -6.12 0.17 13.55
C SER A 130 -5.94 1.51 12.84
N GLU A 131 -5.25 1.53 11.69
CA GLU A 131 -5.07 2.73 10.87
C GLU A 131 -6.37 3.20 10.21
N THR A 132 -7.22 2.25 9.81
CA THR A 132 -8.48 2.54 9.11
C THR A 132 -9.62 2.92 10.04
N ILE A 133 -9.63 2.43 11.30
CA ILE A 133 -10.64 2.79 12.31
C ILE A 133 -10.26 4.05 13.09
N THR A 134 -9.00 4.49 13.11
CA THR A 134 -8.73 5.85 13.60
C THR A 134 -9.50 6.82 12.70
N PRO A 135 -10.50 7.57 13.22
CA PRO A 135 -11.09 8.61 12.41
C PRO A 135 -9.93 9.53 12.06
N THR A 136 -9.71 9.71 10.75
CA THR A 136 -8.98 10.87 10.25
C THR A 136 -9.41 12.03 11.15
N PRO A 137 -8.50 12.72 11.89
CA PRO A 137 -8.90 13.95 12.53
C PRO A 137 -9.45 14.79 11.40
N THR A 138 -10.78 14.97 11.39
CA THR A 138 -11.51 15.84 10.50
C THR A 138 -10.62 17.04 10.33
N ALA A 139 -10.11 17.23 9.10
CA ALA A 139 -9.37 18.44 8.77
C ALA A 139 -10.26 19.59 9.24
N THR A 140 -9.90 20.18 10.37
CA THR A 140 -10.55 21.39 10.85
C THR A 140 -10.43 22.33 9.66
N PRO A 141 -11.52 22.88 9.11
CA PRO A 141 -11.39 23.86 8.05
C PRO A 141 -10.47 24.93 8.61
N VAL A 142 -9.30 25.09 7.98
CA VAL A 142 -8.41 26.21 8.23
C VAL A 142 -9.32 27.44 8.25
N PRO A 143 -9.37 28.23 9.34
CA PRO A 143 -10.06 29.51 9.26
C PRO A 143 -9.33 30.28 8.16
N THR A 144 -10.00 30.40 7.01
CA THR A 144 -9.58 31.27 5.92
C THR A 144 -9.68 32.67 6.48
N THR A 145 -8.58 33.13 7.08
CA THR A 145 -8.37 34.53 7.39
C THR A 145 -8.34 35.25 6.06
N ALA A 146 -9.47 35.89 5.74
CA ALA A 146 -9.54 36.90 4.72
C ALA A 146 -8.44 37.94 4.98
N PRO A 147 -7.62 38.31 3.98
CA PRO A 147 -6.85 39.53 4.08
C PRO A 147 -7.83 40.70 3.90
N GLU A 148 -8.15 41.37 5.00
CA GLU A 148 -8.75 42.70 4.95
C GLU A 148 -7.81 43.61 4.15
N THR A 149 -8.27 44.03 2.97
CA THR A 149 -7.61 45.03 2.14
C THR A 149 -8.16 46.40 2.56
N PRO A 150 -7.37 47.30 3.15
CA PRO A 150 -7.79 48.69 3.28
C PRO A 150 -7.67 49.38 1.92
N ALA A 151 -8.74 50.07 1.56
CA ALA A 151 -8.83 50.93 0.39
C ALA A 151 -7.73 52.02 0.42
N ALA A 152 -6.96 52.09 -0.66
CA ALA A 152 -6.16 53.28 -0.99
C ALA A 152 -6.31 53.56 -2.50
N SER A 153 -7.21 54.49 -2.78
CA SER A 153 -7.31 55.26 -4.02
C SER A 153 -6.03 56.10 -4.19
N CYS A 154 -5.39 56.06 -5.35
CA CYS A 154 -5.00 57.27 -6.13
C CYS A 154 -4.04 56.94 -7.29
N MET A 155 -4.48 57.35 -8.47
CA MET A 155 -3.72 58.00 -9.56
C MET A 155 -2.43 57.36 -10.10
N VAL A 156 -2.58 56.78 -11.30
CA VAL A 156 -1.91 57.19 -12.55
C VAL A 156 -0.72 58.15 -12.38
N THR A 157 0.50 57.70 -12.74
CA THR A 157 1.40 58.48 -13.62
C THR A 157 2.49 57.59 -14.24
N LEU A 158 2.57 57.64 -15.58
CA LEU A 158 3.76 57.30 -16.37
C LEU A 158 4.98 58.10 -15.89
N VAL A 159 6.19 57.54 -16.02
CA VAL A 159 7.35 58.18 -16.69
C VAL A 159 8.53 57.20 -16.79
N LEU A 160 9.14 57.23 -17.98
CA LEU A 160 10.31 56.53 -18.48
C LEU A 160 11.59 56.78 -17.66
N LEU A 161 12.48 55.78 -17.53
CA LEU A 161 13.95 55.89 -17.63
C LEU A 161 14.63 54.56 -17.22
N GLY A 162 15.44 54.00 -18.11
CA GLY A 162 16.22 52.79 -17.81
C GLY A 162 17.03 52.25 -18.99
N ALA A 163 17.64 53.15 -19.76
CA ALA A 163 18.65 52.79 -20.73
C ALA A 163 19.89 52.18 -20.05
N ALA A 164 20.58 51.31 -20.79
CA ALA A 164 21.96 50.86 -20.57
C ALA A 164 22.21 49.84 -19.43
N TYR A 165 21.83 48.57 -19.66
CA TYR A 165 22.57 47.46 -19.04
C TYR A 165 22.48 46.16 -19.86
N LEU A 166 22.96 46.17 -21.12
CA LEU A 166 23.10 44.92 -21.89
C LEU A 166 24.36 44.88 -22.77
N ALA A 167 25.44 45.50 -22.29
CA ALA A 167 26.76 45.41 -22.91
C ALA A 167 27.79 45.00 -21.85
N ARG A 168 27.90 43.70 -21.59
CA ARG A 168 29.12 42.99 -21.12
C ARG A 168 28.82 41.50 -20.95
N LYS A 169 28.50 40.84 -22.07
CA LYS A 169 28.90 39.45 -22.32
C LYS A 169 30.12 39.52 -23.23
N VAL A 170 31.04 38.56 -23.08
CA VAL A 170 32.29 38.39 -23.81
C VAL A 170 33.49 39.16 -23.22
N LYS A 171 34.06 38.59 -22.17
CA LYS A 171 35.46 38.16 -22.23
C LYS A 171 35.64 36.89 -21.39
#